data_AF-A0A9Q6WKG3-F1
#
_entry.id   AF-A0A9Q6WKG3-F1
#
_cell.length_a   1.000
_cell.length_b   1.000
_cell.length_c   1.000
_cell.angle_alpha   90.00
_cell.angle_beta   90.00
_cell.angle_gamma   90.00
#
_symmetry.space_group_name_H-M   'P 1'
#
loop_
_entity.id
_entity.type
_entity.pdbx_description
1 polymer ?
#
loop_
_entity_poly.entity_id
_entity_poly.type
_entity_poly.pdbx_seq_one_letter_code
_entity_poly.pdbx_strand_id
1 'polypeptide(L)'
;MPGGSHLPGLTEDIRRFSLRDLKDVREVSETMRHLLADPRIMTFCFLLPRKRTLSRNAASARQLIENTLTTIEGWRDRDAHGPVIDRMRKLLEKSKSQSFNVGLLDDIMLTTSFAAFLSVRVCMATTVERIGWFSDRDKITTAYNGIANDLFRVNVSAFCQRLMNGWRGPELAVSAPVEQGSAPWCDAQLRIPDHFAGVVSAWDLGTNQLPATAAKYLPVLTEAVADRSNVHLIKVTSSWKGENLHLDASRVVVSKDPLPPPVEGPFAR
;
A
#
# COMPACT_ATOMS: atom_id res chain seq x y z
N MET A 1 20.96 -4.33 -7.02
CA MET A 1 19.53 -4.57 -6.78
C MET A 1 19.21 -4.21 -5.33
N PRO A 2 18.02 -3.67 -5.03
CA PRO A 2 17.56 -3.54 -3.64
C PRO A 2 17.68 -4.91 -2.93
N GLY A 3 18.15 -4.96 -1.67
CA GLY A 3 18.27 -6.22 -0.90
C GLY A 3 19.57 -7.04 -1.06
N GLY A 4 20.57 -6.54 -1.81
CA GLY A 4 21.92 -7.12 -1.83
C GLY A 4 21.97 -8.60 -2.23
N SER A 5 22.86 -9.38 -1.60
CA SER A 5 23.01 -10.83 -1.81
C SER A 5 21.86 -11.68 -1.24
N HIS A 6 21.01 -11.10 -0.38
CA HIS A 6 19.89 -11.80 0.26
C HIS A 6 18.66 -11.91 -0.66
N LEU A 7 18.43 -10.92 -1.53
CA LEU A 7 17.27 -10.90 -2.41
C LEU A 7 17.24 -12.08 -3.42
N PRO A 8 18.35 -12.50 -4.07
CA PRO A 8 18.35 -13.66 -4.95
C PRO A 8 17.93 -14.95 -4.25
N GLY A 9 18.46 -15.21 -3.04
CA GLY A 9 18.10 -16.39 -2.24
C GLY A 9 16.62 -16.38 -1.84
N LEU A 10 16.13 -15.25 -1.33
CA LEU A 10 14.71 -15.09 -0.98
C LEU A 10 13.80 -15.18 -2.22
N THR A 11 14.23 -14.64 -3.36
CA THR A 11 13.49 -14.70 -4.63
C THR A 11 13.36 -16.14 -5.12
N GLU A 12 14.43 -16.93 -4.99
CA GLU A 12 14.41 -18.35 -5.35
C GLU A 12 13.48 -19.13 -4.42
N ASP A 13 13.53 -18.89 -3.11
CA ASP A 13 12.58 -19.46 -2.14
C ASP A 13 11.13 -19.11 -2.52
N ILE A 14 10.84 -17.83 -2.79
CA ILE A 14 9.51 -17.34 -3.19
C ILE A 14 9.05 -18.02 -4.48
N ARG A 15 9.91 -18.14 -5.49
CA ARG A 15 9.56 -18.79 -6.77
C ARG A 15 9.25 -20.26 -6.60
N ARG A 16 9.96 -20.97 -5.72
CA ARG A 16 9.71 -22.39 -5.43
C ARG A 16 8.39 -22.62 -4.73
N PHE A 17 7.98 -21.69 -3.87
CA PHE A 17 6.83 -21.89 -2.98
C PHE A 17 5.56 -21.19 -3.46
N SER A 18 5.68 -20.11 -4.21
CA SER A 18 4.58 -19.35 -4.77
C SER A 18 4.30 -19.76 -6.22
N LEU A 19 3.91 -21.02 -6.43
CA LEU A 19 3.76 -21.59 -7.79
C LEU A 19 2.45 -21.21 -8.50
N ARG A 20 1.39 -20.87 -7.75
CA ARG A 20 0.04 -20.60 -8.30
C ARG A 20 -0.56 -19.33 -7.73
N ASP A 21 -1.37 -18.65 -8.53
CA ASP A 21 -2.16 -17.50 -8.08
C ASP A 21 -3.21 -17.93 -7.06
N LEU A 22 -3.53 -17.05 -6.12
CA LEU A 22 -4.51 -17.29 -5.07
C LEU A 22 -5.91 -17.65 -5.60
N LYS A 23 -6.29 -17.09 -6.75
CA LYS A 23 -7.58 -17.34 -7.41
C LYS A 23 -7.69 -18.79 -7.94
N ASP A 24 -6.56 -19.42 -8.25
CA ASP A 24 -6.50 -20.73 -8.90
C ASP A 24 -6.34 -21.89 -7.90
N VAL A 25 -6.27 -21.58 -6.60
CA VAL A 25 -6.12 -22.59 -5.54
C VAL A 25 -7.37 -22.70 -4.68
N ARG A 26 -7.80 -23.95 -4.46
CA ARG A 26 -8.87 -24.28 -3.49
C ARG A 26 -8.42 -24.16 -2.05
N GLU A 27 -7.14 -24.44 -1.80
CA GLU A 27 -6.51 -24.38 -0.48
C GLU A 27 -5.14 -23.73 -0.60
N VAL A 28 -4.74 -22.96 0.43
CA VAL A 28 -3.40 -22.40 0.53
C VAL A 28 -2.48 -23.47 1.06
N SER A 29 -1.43 -23.83 0.31
CA SER A 29 -0.49 -24.91 0.72
C SER A 29 0.26 -24.56 2.00
N GLU A 30 0.68 -25.58 2.76
CA GLU A 30 1.52 -25.42 3.95
C GLU A 30 2.80 -24.61 3.64
N THR A 31 3.42 -24.91 2.51
CA THR A 31 4.63 -24.21 2.06
C THR A 31 4.39 -22.72 1.82
N MET A 32 3.24 -22.35 1.25
CA MET A 32 2.87 -20.95 1.10
C MET A 32 2.58 -20.30 2.47
N ARG A 33 1.94 -21.02 3.40
CA ARG A 33 1.72 -20.51 4.77
C ARG A 33 3.02 -20.27 5.53
N HIS A 34 4.02 -21.14 5.37
CA HIS A 34 5.37 -20.92 5.90
C HIS A 34 6.04 -19.69 5.27
N LEU A 35 5.92 -19.51 3.96
CA LEU A 35 6.45 -18.30 3.30
C LEU A 35 5.75 -17.03 3.79
N LEU A 36 4.42 -17.05 3.97
CA LEU A 36 3.67 -15.92 4.50
C LEU A 36 4.02 -15.59 5.96
N ALA A 37 4.45 -16.59 6.74
CA ALA A 37 4.90 -16.43 8.11
C ALA A 37 6.40 -16.13 8.24
N ASP A 38 7.13 -16.00 7.13
CA ASP A 38 8.60 -15.88 7.14
C ASP A 38 9.03 -14.55 7.79
N PRO A 39 9.83 -14.57 8.88
CA PRO A 39 10.23 -13.35 9.59
C PRO A 39 11.15 -12.44 8.78
N ARG A 40 11.72 -12.92 7.66
CA ARG A 40 12.49 -12.10 6.71
C ARG A 40 11.59 -11.16 5.90
N ILE A 41 10.28 -11.40 5.89
CA ILE A 41 9.28 -10.63 5.15
C ILE A 41 8.43 -9.86 6.16
N MET A 42 8.40 -8.54 6.01
CA MET A 42 7.53 -7.69 6.82
C MET A 42 6.33 -7.25 5.99
N THR A 43 5.13 -7.50 6.52
CA THR A 43 3.86 -7.25 5.82
C THR A 43 3.07 -6.17 6.53
N PHE A 44 2.64 -5.18 5.77
CA PHE A 44 1.69 -4.16 6.21
C PHE A 44 0.43 -4.25 5.35
N CYS A 45 -0.72 -4.50 5.98
CA CYS A 45 -2.01 -4.48 5.32
C CYS A 45 -2.81 -3.29 5.84
N PHE A 46 -3.18 -2.37 4.94
CA PHE A 46 -4.03 -1.25 5.27
C PHE A 46 -5.49 -1.60 4.92
N LEU A 47 -6.33 -1.69 5.94
CA LEU A 47 -7.74 -2.02 5.83
C LEU A 47 -8.52 -0.73 5.69
N LEU A 48 -9.00 -0.46 4.48
CA LEU A 48 -9.77 0.73 4.14
C LEU A 48 -11.26 0.40 4.03
N PRO A 49 -12.16 1.31 4.41
CA PRO A 49 -13.58 1.17 4.11
C PRO A 49 -13.81 1.13 2.59
N ARG A 50 -14.82 0.36 2.16
CA ARG A 50 -15.15 0.20 0.73
C ARG A 50 -15.43 1.54 0.04
N LYS A 51 -16.12 2.44 0.73
CA LYS A 51 -16.31 3.82 0.27
C LYS A 51 -15.19 4.67 0.84
N ARG A 52 -14.17 4.92 0.02
CA ARG A 52 -13.09 5.84 0.34
C ARG A 52 -13.62 7.26 0.21
N THR A 53 -13.23 8.13 1.13
CA THR A 53 -13.73 9.51 1.21
C THR A 53 -12.57 10.49 1.27
N LEU A 54 -11.49 10.28 0.49
CA LEU A 54 -10.44 11.30 0.39
C LEU A 54 -10.95 12.53 -0.34
N SER A 55 -11.70 12.34 -1.43
CA SER A 55 -12.38 13.40 -2.15
C SER A 55 -13.89 13.28 -1.91
N ARG A 56 -14.55 14.41 -1.61
CA ARG A 56 -16.03 14.45 -1.49
C ARG A 56 -16.71 14.34 -2.84
N ASN A 57 -16.11 14.96 -3.84
CA ASN A 57 -16.62 15.09 -5.19
C ASN A 57 -15.47 15.44 -6.16
N ALA A 58 -15.82 15.59 -7.44
CA ALA A 58 -14.86 15.95 -8.48
C ALA A 58 -14.19 17.31 -8.25
N ALA A 59 -14.85 18.27 -7.59
CA ALA A 59 -14.25 19.57 -7.28
C ALA A 59 -13.17 19.47 -6.21
N SER A 60 -13.42 18.72 -5.12
CA SER A 60 -12.38 18.46 -4.11
C SER A 60 -11.20 17.66 -4.67
N ALA A 61 -11.46 16.69 -5.55
CA ALA A 61 -10.43 15.92 -6.23
C ALA A 61 -9.54 16.84 -7.10
N ARG A 62 -10.17 17.76 -7.84
CA ARG A 62 -9.51 18.81 -8.60
C ARG A 62 -8.62 19.68 -7.72
N GLN A 63 -9.13 20.12 -6.58
CA GLN A 63 -8.36 20.94 -5.64
C GLN A 63 -7.12 20.19 -5.10
N LEU A 64 -7.23 18.89 -4.83
CA LEU A 64 -6.08 18.09 -4.40
C LEU A 64 -4.99 18.02 -5.48
N ILE A 65 -5.39 17.83 -6.74
CA ILE A 65 -4.45 17.83 -7.88
C ILE A 65 -3.79 19.20 -8.02
N GLU A 66 -4.57 20.28 -7.95
CA GLU A 66 -4.09 21.65 -8.06
C GLU A 66 -3.11 22.00 -6.94
N ASN A 67 -3.45 21.72 -5.68
CA ASN A 67 -2.58 21.96 -4.53
C ASN A 67 -1.25 21.20 -4.66
N THR A 68 -1.30 19.95 -5.15
CA THR A 68 -0.11 19.14 -5.39
C THR A 68 0.74 19.75 -6.51
N LEU A 69 0.11 20.17 -7.62
CA LEU A 69 0.80 20.82 -8.73
C LEU A 69 1.46 22.14 -8.29
N THR A 70 0.75 23.00 -7.56
CA THR A 70 1.30 24.25 -7.01
C THR A 70 2.49 23.98 -6.10
N THR A 71 2.43 22.91 -5.29
CA THR A 71 3.56 22.51 -4.44
C THR A 71 4.79 22.14 -5.27
N ILE A 72 4.61 21.35 -6.34
CA ILE A 72 5.70 20.92 -7.22
C ILE A 72 6.27 22.10 -8.02
N GLU A 73 5.41 22.99 -8.51
CA GLU A 73 5.83 24.20 -9.25
C GLU A 73 6.62 25.19 -8.37
N GLY A 74 6.40 25.14 -7.04
CA GLY A 74 7.14 25.92 -6.05
C GLY A 74 8.49 25.32 -5.65
N TRP A 75 8.88 24.16 -6.16
CA TRP A 75 10.19 23.57 -5.87
C TRP A 75 11.35 24.41 -6.42
N ARG A 76 12.45 24.49 -5.68
CA ARG A 76 13.63 25.28 -6.08
C ARG A 76 14.27 24.75 -7.37
N ASP A 77 14.16 23.45 -7.60
CA ASP A 77 14.70 22.72 -8.75
C ASP A 77 13.61 22.34 -9.76
N ARG A 78 12.48 23.07 -9.81
CA ARG A 78 11.32 22.74 -10.66
C ARG A 78 11.67 22.42 -12.12
N ASP A 79 12.71 23.07 -12.67
CA ASP A 79 13.13 22.90 -14.05
C ASP A 79 13.67 21.48 -14.31
N ALA A 80 14.19 20.80 -13.29
CA ALA A 80 14.58 19.39 -13.33
C ALA A 80 13.37 18.43 -13.31
N HIS A 81 12.17 18.92 -12.97
CA HIS A 81 10.95 18.13 -12.81
C HIS A 81 9.88 18.42 -13.87
N GLY A 82 10.25 19.07 -14.99
CA GLY A 82 9.34 19.40 -16.10
C GLY A 82 8.40 18.25 -16.53
N PRO A 83 8.89 17.02 -16.75
CA PRO A 83 8.03 15.89 -17.11
C PRO A 83 6.97 15.53 -16.06
N VAL A 84 7.27 15.71 -14.77
CA VAL A 84 6.31 15.48 -13.68
C VAL A 84 5.25 16.56 -13.67
N ILE A 85 5.66 17.82 -13.79
CA ILE A 85 4.78 18.99 -13.86
C ILE A 85 3.82 18.85 -15.04
N ASP A 86 4.31 18.46 -16.22
CA ASP A 86 3.48 18.27 -17.41
C ASP A 86 2.45 17.14 -17.24
N ARG A 87 2.82 16.03 -16.58
CA ARG A 87 1.87 14.95 -16.28
C ARG A 87 0.82 15.40 -15.26
N MET A 88 1.20 16.16 -14.23
CA MET A 88 0.26 16.73 -13.27
C MET A 88 -0.72 17.73 -13.91
N ARG A 89 -0.24 18.59 -14.84
CA ARG A 89 -1.11 19.48 -15.63
C ARG A 89 -2.09 18.70 -16.50
N LYS A 90 -1.64 17.64 -17.17
CA LYS A 90 -2.53 16.76 -17.95
C LYS A 90 -3.58 16.07 -17.06
N LEU A 91 -3.20 15.62 -15.87
CA LEU A 91 -4.14 15.09 -14.89
C LEU A 91 -5.18 16.15 -14.46
N LEU A 92 -4.73 17.38 -14.19
CA LEU A 92 -5.61 18.49 -13.85
C LEU A 92 -6.62 18.78 -14.98
N GLU A 93 -6.18 18.86 -16.24
CA GLU A 93 -7.11 19.03 -17.36
C GLU A 93 -8.07 17.85 -17.49
N LYS A 94 -7.59 16.60 -17.36
CA LYS A 94 -8.43 15.41 -17.41
C LYS A 94 -9.50 15.41 -16.30
N SER A 95 -9.18 15.95 -15.13
CA SER A 95 -10.09 16.03 -13.99
C SER A 95 -11.27 17.00 -14.18
N LYS A 96 -11.23 17.85 -15.21
CA LYS A 96 -12.36 18.69 -15.64
C LYS A 96 -13.40 17.92 -16.45
N SER A 97 -13.06 16.74 -16.96
CA SER A 97 -14.00 15.92 -17.74
C SER A 97 -15.07 15.25 -16.87
N GLN A 98 -16.28 15.09 -17.40
CA GLN A 98 -17.39 14.40 -16.71
C GLN A 98 -17.10 12.91 -16.45
N SER A 99 -16.20 12.31 -17.23
CA SER A 99 -15.80 10.89 -17.08
C SER A 99 -14.62 10.69 -16.14
N PHE A 100 -14.23 11.72 -15.37
CA PHE A 100 -13.12 11.58 -14.43
C PHE A 100 -13.47 10.66 -13.26
N ASN A 101 -12.69 9.59 -13.10
CA ASN A 101 -12.89 8.63 -12.02
C ASN A 101 -12.24 9.10 -10.72
N VAL A 102 -13.03 9.80 -9.90
CA VAL A 102 -12.59 10.31 -8.58
C VAL A 102 -12.17 9.18 -7.65
N GLY A 103 -12.88 8.05 -7.64
CA GLY A 103 -12.54 6.91 -6.79
C GLY A 103 -11.16 6.34 -7.12
N LEU A 104 -10.85 6.21 -8.41
CA LEU A 104 -9.51 5.76 -8.84
C LEU A 104 -8.42 6.76 -8.45
N LEU A 105 -8.67 8.07 -8.54
CA LEU A 105 -7.72 9.06 -8.03
C LEU A 105 -7.49 8.89 -6.53
N ASP A 106 -8.55 8.75 -5.74
CA ASP A 106 -8.44 8.53 -4.29
C ASP A 106 -7.63 7.27 -3.98
N ASP A 107 -7.82 6.19 -4.75
CA ASP A 107 -7.04 4.95 -4.63
C ASP A 107 -5.55 5.17 -4.89
N ILE A 108 -5.21 5.94 -5.93
CA ILE A 108 -3.84 6.32 -6.27
C ILE A 108 -3.22 7.17 -5.17
N MET A 109 -3.94 8.19 -4.69
CA MET A 109 -3.45 9.09 -3.65
C MET A 109 -3.19 8.34 -2.34
N LEU A 110 -4.10 7.46 -1.91
CA LEU A 110 -3.89 6.63 -0.72
C LEU A 110 -2.70 5.69 -0.88
N THR A 111 -2.66 4.93 -1.98
CA THR A 111 -1.65 3.89 -2.19
C THR A 111 -0.25 4.49 -2.25
N THR A 112 -0.08 5.58 -3.01
CA THR A 112 1.21 6.28 -3.11
C THR A 112 1.63 6.94 -1.79
N SER A 113 0.67 7.43 -1.01
CA SER A 113 0.94 7.97 0.32
C SER A 113 1.38 6.88 1.30
N PHE A 114 0.72 5.71 1.32
CA PHE A 114 1.12 4.60 2.17
C PHE A 114 2.47 4.01 1.77
N ALA A 115 2.71 3.82 0.47
CA ALA A 115 4.01 3.36 -0.02
C ALA A 115 5.13 4.33 0.38
N ALA A 116 4.92 5.64 0.21
CA ALA A 116 5.88 6.67 0.60
C ALA A 116 6.09 6.73 2.12
N PHE A 117 5.01 6.65 2.89
CA PHE A 117 5.07 6.60 4.35
C PHE A 117 5.92 5.42 4.82
N LEU A 118 5.61 4.19 4.36
CA LEU A 118 6.39 3.01 4.70
C LEU A 118 7.86 3.15 4.30
N SER A 119 8.13 3.68 3.11
CA SER A 119 9.50 3.91 2.62
C SER A 119 10.30 4.80 3.58
N VAL A 120 9.71 5.92 4.02
CA VAL A 120 10.33 6.83 4.98
C VAL A 120 10.48 6.17 6.35
N ARG A 121 9.47 5.42 6.82
CA ARG A 121 9.57 4.69 8.11
C ARG A 121 10.70 3.68 8.12
N VAL A 122 10.96 2.99 7.01
CA VAL A 122 12.12 2.09 6.88
C VAL A 122 13.43 2.89 6.95
N CYS A 123 13.52 4.02 6.24
CA CYS A 123 14.71 4.90 6.29
C CYS A 123 14.97 5.49 7.69
N MET A 124 13.92 5.71 8.48
CA MET A 124 14.07 6.15 9.87
C MET A 124 14.54 5.02 10.80
N ALA A 125 14.26 3.77 10.45
CA ALA A 125 14.60 2.60 11.26
C ALA A 125 16.01 2.05 10.93
N THR A 126 16.51 2.27 9.71
CA THR A 126 17.80 1.76 9.28
C THR A 126 18.39 2.60 8.13
N THR A 127 19.68 2.44 7.86
CA THR A 127 20.33 3.09 6.72
C THR A 127 19.89 2.41 5.43
N VAL A 128 19.32 3.20 4.52
CA VAL A 128 18.84 2.71 3.23
C VAL A 128 19.39 3.57 2.10
N GLU A 129 20.16 2.96 1.20
CA GLU A 129 20.64 3.64 -0.01
C GLU A 129 19.57 3.69 -1.10
N ARG A 130 18.80 2.61 -1.27
CA ARG A 130 17.77 2.48 -2.31
C ARG A 130 16.50 1.85 -1.79
N ILE A 131 15.35 2.37 -2.21
CA ILE A 131 14.03 1.79 -1.99
C ILE A 131 13.36 1.52 -3.33
N GLY A 132 12.75 0.34 -3.46
CA GLY A 132 11.96 -0.02 -4.62
C GLY A 132 10.49 -0.19 -4.29
N TRP A 133 9.60 0.40 -5.09
CA TRP A 133 8.18 0.07 -5.10
C TRP A 133 7.84 -0.70 -6.39
N PHE A 134 7.48 -1.97 -6.22
CA PHE A 134 7.09 -2.85 -7.31
C PHE A 134 5.66 -3.31 -7.07
N SER A 135 4.76 -2.97 -8.00
CA SER A 135 3.36 -3.34 -7.98
C SER A 135 3.02 -4.25 -9.16
N ASP A 136 1.91 -4.95 -9.05
CA ASP A 136 1.20 -5.52 -10.17
C ASP A 136 0.75 -4.43 -11.17
N ARG A 137 0.37 -4.86 -12.38
CA ARG A 137 -0.08 -3.96 -13.46
C ARG A 137 -1.57 -3.67 -13.33
N ASP A 138 -1.94 -3.01 -12.23
CA ASP A 138 -3.31 -2.64 -11.94
C ASP A 138 -3.65 -1.23 -12.45
N LYS A 139 -4.91 -0.80 -12.23
CA LYS A 139 -5.34 0.54 -12.62
C LYS A 139 -4.69 1.64 -11.78
N ILE A 140 -4.27 1.35 -10.54
CA ILE A 140 -3.64 2.33 -9.66
C ILE A 140 -2.30 2.76 -10.27
N THR A 141 -1.49 1.81 -10.72
CA THR A 141 -0.15 2.12 -11.25
C THR A 141 -0.13 2.54 -12.72
N THR A 142 -1.13 2.16 -13.52
CA THR A 142 -1.16 2.43 -14.96
C THR A 142 -2.01 3.63 -15.37
N ALA A 143 -3.00 4.03 -14.56
CA ALA A 143 -3.90 5.12 -14.92
C ALA A 143 -3.19 6.47 -15.02
N TYR A 144 -3.79 7.37 -15.81
CA TYR A 144 -3.33 8.74 -16.00
C TYR A 144 -1.85 8.85 -16.39
N ASN A 145 -1.41 7.93 -17.27
CA ASN A 145 -0.03 7.85 -17.75
C ASN A 145 0.99 7.59 -16.62
N GLY A 146 0.62 6.70 -15.68
CA GLY A 146 1.51 6.24 -14.62
C GLY A 146 1.76 7.26 -13.50
N ILE A 147 0.79 8.16 -13.24
CA ILE A 147 0.95 9.26 -12.27
C ILE A 147 1.27 8.78 -10.85
N ALA A 148 0.93 7.54 -10.52
CA ALA A 148 1.25 6.94 -9.22
C ALA A 148 2.75 6.97 -8.92
N ASN A 149 3.61 6.74 -9.91
CA ASN A 149 5.06 6.77 -9.73
C ASN A 149 5.57 8.17 -9.34
N ASP A 150 4.97 9.20 -9.93
CA ASP A 150 5.32 10.59 -9.63
C ASP A 150 4.82 10.98 -8.25
N LEU A 151 3.57 10.67 -7.92
CA LEU A 151 2.98 10.94 -6.61
C LEU A 151 3.72 10.20 -5.50
N PHE A 152 4.18 8.98 -5.73
CA PHE A 152 5.04 8.26 -4.78
C PHE A 152 6.33 9.06 -4.48
N ARG A 153 7.03 9.54 -5.51
CA ARG A 153 8.26 10.34 -5.33
C ARG A 153 8.01 11.67 -4.63
N VAL A 154 6.95 12.37 -5.03
CA VAL A 154 6.49 13.61 -4.40
C VAL A 154 6.20 13.38 -2.91
N ASN A 155 5.46 12.32 -2.58
CA ASN A 155 5.12 11.99 -1.20
C ASN A 155 6.35 11.59 -0.38
N VAL A 156 7.29 10.82 -0.93
CA VAL A 156 8.56 10.51 -0.23
C VAL A 156 9.30 11.80 0.10
N SER A 157 9.47 12.69 -0.88
CA SER A 157 10.11 14.00 -0.66
C SER A 157 9.41 14.80 0.43
N ALA A 158 8.07 14.90 0.37
CA ALA A 158 7.28 15.62 1.37
C ALA A 158 7.43 15.04 2.78
N PHE A 159 7.41 13.71 2.92
CA PHE A 159 7.64 13.05 4.20
C PHE A 159 9.08 13.23 4.70
N CYS A 160 10.10 13.18 3.84
CA CYS A 160 11.48 13.45 4.24
C CYS A 160 11.66 14.89 4.75
N GLN A 161 11.05 15.86 4.06
CA GLN A 161 11.05 17.26 4.51
C GLN A 161 10.43 17.41 5.90
N ARG A 162 9.28 16.77 6.14
CA ARG A 162 8.53 16.93 7.38
C ARG A 162 9.05 16.09 8.56
N LEU A 163 9.53 14.87 8.30
CA LEU A 163 9.84 13.88 9.34
C LEU A 163 11.34 13.66 9.54
N MET A 164 12.18 14.11 8.60
CA MET A 164 13.62 13.84 8.59
C MET A 164 14.44 15.11 8.27
N ASN A 165 13.98 16.27 8.73
CA ASN A 165 14.71 17.55 8.67
C ASN A 165 15.24 17.91 7.26
N GLY A 166 14.46 17.63 6.21
CA GLY A 166 14.86 17.98 4.85
C GLY A 166 15.85 17.02 4.18
N TRP A 167 16.05 15.81 4.73
CA TRP A 167 16.85 14.78 4.07
C TRP A 167 16.34 14.50 2.65
N ARG A 168 17.25 14.25 1.71
CA ARG A 168 16.90 14.05 0.28
C ARG A 168 16.18 12.74 -0.02
N GLY A 169 16.13 11.81 0.94
CA GLY A 169 15.58 10.48 0.73
C GLY A 169 16.57 9.51 0.08
N PRO A 170 16.20 8.22 -0.02
CA PRO A 170 16.97 7.21 -0.73
C PRO A 170 16.80 7.34 -2.25
N GLU A 171 17.61 6.62 -3.02
CA GLU A 171 17.34 6.41 -4.45
C GLU A 171 16.06 5.59 -4.62
N LEU A 172 15.11 6.09 -5.43
CA LEU A 172 13.82 5.45 -5.63
C LEU A 172 13.75 4.67 -6.95
N ALA A 173 13.54 3.36 -6.83
CA ALA A 173 13.20 2.48 -7.94
C ALA A 173 11.70 2.25 -8.00
N VAL A 174 11.12 2.29 -9.20
CA VAL A 174 9.73 1.93 -9.48
C VAL A 174 9.70 0.92 -10.62
N SER A 175 8.62 0.15 -10.76
CA SER A 175 8.45 -0.77 -11.88
C SER A 175 8.66 -0.05 -13.21
N ALA A 176 9.66 -0.51 -13.98
CA ALA A 176 9.85 -0.07 -15.35
C ALA A 176 8.69 -0.57 -16.23
N PRO A 177 8.35 0.12 -17.33
CA PRO A 177 7.51 -0.44 -18.36
C PRO A 177 8.13 -1.75 -18.85
N VAL A 178 7.46 -2.87 -18.62
CA VAL A 178 7.92 -4.19 -19.07
C VAL A 178 7.50 -4.36 -20.53
N GLU A 179 8.39 -4.86 -21.39
CA GLU A 179 8.06 -5.19 -22.78
C GLU A 179 6.83 -6.10 -22.86
N GLN A 180 5.96 -5.88 -23.85
CA GLN A 180 4.79 -6.71 -24.05
C GLN A 180 5.19 -8.19 -24.14
N GLY A 181 4.58 -9.03 -23.29
CA GLY A 181 4.82 -10.48 -23.28
C GLY A 181 5.80 -11.00 -22.23
N SER A 182 6.53 -10.15 -21.51
CA SER A 182 7.37 -10.61 -20.38
C SER A 182 6.68 -10.41 -19.03
N ALA A 183 6.82 -11.41 -18.15
CA ALA A 183 6.38 -11.33 -16.75
C ALA A 183 7.31 -10.38 -15.98
N PRO A 184 6.80 -9.54 -15.06
CA PRO A 184 7.66 -8.74 -14.20
C PRO A 184 8.61 -9.66 -13.41
N TRP A 185 9.86 -9.24 -13.21
CA TRP A 185 10.83 -10.03 -12.43
C TRP A 185 10.34 -10.35 -11.00
N CYS A 186 9.43 -9.50 -10.50
CA CYS A 186 8.81 -9.53 -9.19
C CYS A 186 7.45 -10.27 -9.14
N ASP A 187 7.01 -10.92 -10.23
CA ASP A 187 5.69 -11.57 -10.31
C ASP A 187 5.42 -12.54 -9.17
N ALA A 188 6.38 -13.41 -8.85
CA ALA A 188 6.24 -14.37 -7.76
C ALA A 188 6.15 -13.67 -6.38
N GLN A 189 6.84 -12.54 -6.21
CA GLN A 189 6.83 -11.74 -5.00
C GLN A 189 5.49 -11.05 -4.78
N LEU A 190 4.81 -10.63 -5.86
CA LEU A 190 3.49 -9.98 -5.80
C LEU A 190 2.38 -10.91 -5.31
N ARG A 191 2.59 -12.24 -5.36
CA ARG A 191 1.62 -13.21 -4.83
C ARG A 191 1.54 -13.18 -3.29
N ILE A 192 2.60 -12.77 -2.60
CA ILE A 192 2.59 -12.62 -1.13
C ILE A 192 1.54 -11.58 -0.68
N PRO A 193 1.60 -10.32 -1.14
CA PRO A 193 0.57 -9.35 -0.79
C PRO A 193 -0.83 -9.75 -1.28
N ASP A 194 -0.97 -10.47 -2.40
CA ASP A 194 -2.27 -10.97 -2.85
C ASP A 194 -2.94 -11.92 -1.85
N HIS A 195 -2.16 -12.83 -1.24
CA HIS A 195 -2.67 -13.73 -0.20
C HIS A 195 -3.20 -12.95 1.00
N PHE A 196 -2.44 -11.96 1.50
CA PHE A 196 -2.89 -11.14 2.61
C PHE A 196 -4.11 -10.28 2.24
N ALA A 197 -4.11 -9.66 1.05
CA ALA A 197 -5.25 -8.88 0.56
C ALA A 197 -6.51 -9.75 0.43
N GLY A 198 -6.38 -10.98 -0.08
CA GLY A 198 -7.48 -11.94 -0.18
C GLY A 198 -8.05 -12.35 1.17
N VAL A 199 -7.19 -12.69 2.14
CA VAL A 199 -7.60 -13.06 3.50
C VAL A 199 -8.33 -11.89 4.18
N VAL A 200 -7.72 -10.71 4.15
CA VAL A 200 -8.20 -9.54 4.87
C VAL A 200 -9.47 -8.96 4.23
N SER A 201 -9.63 -9.06 2.91
CA SER A 201 -10.85 -8.61 2.22
C SER A 201 -12.04 -9.55 2.42
N ALA A 202 -11.80 -10.84 2.67
CA ALA A 202 -12.84 -11.81 2.96
C ALA A 202 -13.29 -11.83 4.43
N TRP A 203 -12.46 -11.32 5.33
CA TRP A 203 -12.73 -11.31 6.77
C TRP A 203 -13.63 -10.14 7.16
N ASP A 204 -14.80 -10.45 7.73
CA ASP A 204 -15.65 -9.46 8.37
C ASP A 204 -15.15 -9.21 9.80
N LEU A 205 -14.46 -8.08 9.99
CA LEU A 205 -13.97 -7.63 11.29
C LEU A 205 -15.08 -7.35 12.31
N GLY A 206 -16.29 -6.98 11.86
CA GLY A 206 -17.39 -6.62 12.73
C GLY A 206 -18.03 -7.84 13.39
N THR A 207 -18.17 -8.93 12.63
CA THR A 207 -18.69 -10.20 13.12
C THR A 207 -17.60 -11.18 13.54
N ASN A 208 -16.34 -10.86 13.22
CA ASN A 208 -15.17 -11.74 13.34
C ASN A 208 -15.39 -13.09 12.62
N GLN A 209 -15.91 -13.04 11.38
CA GLN A 209 -16.23 -14.25 10.61
C GLN A 209 -15.63 -14.21 9.21
N LEU A 210 -15.28 -15.41 8.72
CA LEU A 210 -15.02 -15.67 7.31
C LEU A 210 -16.25 -16.34 6.70
N PRO A 211 -16.72 -15.94 5.51
CA PRO A 211 -17.78 -16.66 4.83
C PRO A 211 -17.30 -18.07 4.44
N ALA A 212 -18.23 -19.03 4.37
CA ALA A 212 -17.90 -20.42 4.02
C ALA A 212 -17.16 -20.55 2.67
N THR A 213 -17.47 -19.67 1.71
CA THR A 213 -16.79 -19.59 0.40
C THR A 213 -15.32 -19.16 0.48
N ALA A 214 -14.88 -18.67 1.64
CA ALA A 214 -13.55 -18.18 1.92
C ALA A 214 -12.81 -19.02 2.98
N ALA A 215 -13.29 -20.23 3.28
CA ALA A 215 -12.70 -21.12 4.28
C ALA A 215 -11.20 -21.38 4.06
N LYS A 216 -10.72 -21.33 2.81
CA LYS A 216 -9.30 -21.47 2.45
C LYS A 216 -8.37 -20.42 3.08
N TYR A 217 -8.92 -19.30 3.55
CA TYR A 217 -8.17 -18.23 4.20
C TYR A 217 -8.01 -18.43 5.72
N LEU A 218 -8.80 -19.31 6.33
CA LEU A 218 -8.73 -19.53 7.77
C LEU A 218 -7.34 -19.99 8.22
N PRO A 219 -6.68 -20.98 7.56
CA PRO A 219 -5.32 -21.36 7.90
C PRO A 219 -4.30 -20.23 7.75
N VAL A 220 -4.50 -19.30 6.79
CA VAL A 220 -3.60 -18.15 6.65
C VAL A 220 -3.78 -17.19 7.83
N LEU A 221 -5.03 -16.91 8.22
CA LEU A 221 -5.33 -16.04 9.35
C LEU A 221 -4.76 -16.61 10.66
N THR A 222 -4.87 -17.92 10.88
CA THR A 222 -4.40 -18.55 12.12
C THR A 222 -2.91 -18.88 12.12
N GLU A 223 -2.31 -19.30 11.00
CA GLU A 223 -0.91 -19.75 10.97
C GLU A 223 0.09 -18.66 10.54
N ALA A 224 -0.33 -17.74 9.67
CA ALA A 224 0.53 -16.72 9.09
C ALA A 224 0.24 -15.29 9.58
N VAL A 225 -0.93 -15.02 10.16
CA VAL A 225 -1.26 -13.68 10.69
C VAL A 225 -1.29 -13.66 12.23
N ALA A 226 -1.96 -14.62 12.86
CA ALA A 226 -2.15 -14.62 14.30
C ALA A 226 -0.82 -14.63 15.06
N ASP A 227 -0.71 -13.74 16.05
CA ASP A 227 0.43 -13.60 16.96
C ASP A 227 1.79 -13.35 16.26
N ARG A 228 1.77 -12.91 14.99
CA ARG A 228 2.98 -12.59 14.23
C ARG A 228 3.44 -11.16 14.47
N SER A 229 4.74 -11.00 14.72
CA SER A 229 5.38 -9.69 14.93
C SER A 229 5.70 -8.97 13.63
N ASN A 230 5.86 -9.71 12.52
CA ASN A 230 6.19 -9.21 11.19
C ASN A 230 4.96 -8.95 10.30
N VAL A 231 3.75 -9.18 10.79
CA VAL A 231 2.50 -8.89 10.07
C VAL A 231 1.70 -7.84 10.81
N HIS A 232 1.40 -6.74 10.12
CA HIS A 232 0.72 -5.58 10.68
C HIS A 232 -0.57 -5.30 9.92
N LEU A 233 -1.71 -5.58 10.54
CA LEU A 233 -3.02 -5.17 10.05
C LEU A 233 -3.37 -3.80 10.64
N ILE A 234 -3.60 -2.81 9.79
CA ILE A 234 -3.86 -1.43 10.18
C ILE A 234 -5.19 -1.01 9.58
N LYS A 235 -6.22 -0.86 10.43
CA LYS A 235 -7.50 -0.31 10.02
C LYS A 235 -7.37 1.20 9.90
N VAL A 236 -7.70 1.74 8.74
CA VAL A 236 -7.67 3.18 8.46
C VAL A 236 -9.09 3.62 8.11
N THR A 237 -9.61 4.57 8.87
CA THR A 237 -10.92 5.18 8.62
C THR A 237 -10.76 6.66 8.32
N SER A 238 -11.55 7.15 7.37
CA SER A 238 -11.60 8.57 7.03
C SER A 238 -12.95 9.18 7.38
N SER A 239 -12.93 10.33 8.03
CA SER A 239 -14.12 11.14 8.29
C SER A 239 -13.87 12.59 7.96
N TRP A 240 -14.90 13.29 7.51
CA TRP A 240 -14.83 14.73 7.27
C TRP A 240 -15.44 15.48 8.45
N LYS A 241 -14.72 16.47 8.99
CA LYS A 241 -15.23 17.42 9.99
C LYS A 241 -15.04 18.83 9.44
N GLY A 242 -16.15 19.49 9.09
CA GLY A 242 -16.10 20.81 8.44
C GLY A 242 -15.51 20.74 7.04
N GLU A 243 -14.33 21.32 6.81
CA GLU A 243 -13.55 21.23 5.56
C GLU A 243 -12.31 20.32 5.70
N ASN A 244 -12.10 19.74 6.88
CA ASN A 244 -10.91 18.95 7.17
C ASN A 244 -11.18 17.45 7.07
N LEU A 245 -10.29 16.74 6.38
CA LEU A 245 -10.25 15.30 6.37
C LEU A 245 -9.50 14.81 7.61
N HIS A 246 -10.15 13.98 8.41
CA HIS A 246 -9.56 13.27 9.52
C HIS A 246 -9.32 11.82 9.13
N LEU A 247 -8.10 11.34 9.38
CA LEU A 247 -7.73 9.95 9.23
C LEU A 247 -7.44 9.39 10.61
N ASP A 248 -8.15 8.33 10.98
CA ASP A 248 -7.90 7.56 12.18
C ASP A 248 -7.32 6.20 11.77
N ALA A 249 -6.30 5.74 12.48
CA ALA A 249 -5.67 4.45 12.25
C ALA A 249 -5.56 3.66 13.55
N SER A 250 -5.92 2.39 13.51
CA SER A 250 -5.77 1.46 14.63
C SER A 250 -5.20 0.13 14.18
N ARG A 251 -4.41 -0.49 15.07
CA ARG A 251 -3.89 -1.84 14.82
C ARG A 251 -4.99 -2.85 15.05
N VAL A 252 -5.16 -3.77 14.12
CA VAL A 252 -5.98 -4.99 14.30
C VAL A 252 -5.04 -6.10 14.78
N VAL A 253 -5.38 -6.70 15.91
CA VAL A 253 -4.63 -7.84 16.47
C VAL A 253 -5.42 -9.11 16.17
N VAL A 254 -4.72 -10.11 15.66
CA VAL A 254 -5.24 -11.46 15.49
C VAL A 254 -4.45 -12.33 16.45
N SER A 255 -5.16 -13.07 17.30
CA SER A 255 -4.55 -13.99 18.26
C SER A 255 -5.25 -15.33 18.22
N LYS A 256 -4.49 -16.39 18.47
CA LYS A 256 -5.04 -17.72 18.71
C LYS A 256 -5.65 -17.84 20.10
N ASP A 257 -5.14 -17.06 21.04
CA ASP A 257 -5.64 -17.03 22.39
C ASP A 257 -6.86 -16.10 22.46
N PRO A 258 -7.92 -16.47 23.18
CA PRO A 258 -9.03 -15.56 23.42
C PRO A 258 -8.50 -14.30 24.10
N LEU A 259 -8.98 -13.13 23.66
CA LEU A 259 -8.66 -11.88 24.34
C LEU A 259 -9.02 -12.01 25.81
N PRO A 260 -8.16 -11.53 26.73
CA PRO A 260 -8.56 -11.43 28.13
C PRO A 260 -9.86 -10.62 28.20
N PRO A 261 -10.79 -10.99 29.10
CA PRO A 261 -12.03 -10.25 29.26
C PRO A 261 -11.70 -8.76 29.46
N PRO A 262 -12.50 -7.84 28.90
CA PRO A 262 -12.25 -6.41 29.06
C PRO A 262 -12.12 -6.13 30.55
N VAL A 263 -10.98 -5.56 30.95
CA VAL A 263 -10.77 -5.15 32.33
C VAL A 263 -11.79 -4.05 32.61
N GLU A 264 -12.75 -4.33 33.50
CA GLU A 264 -13.66 -3.31 34.02
C GLU A 264 -12.84 -2.31 34.84
N GLY A 265 -12.26 -1.33 34.14
CA GLY A 265 -11.61 -0.17 34.75
C GLY A 265 -12.65 0.88 35.12
N PRO A 266 -12.36 1.74 36.12
CA PRO A 266 -13.31 2.72 36.68
C PRO A 266 -13.74 3.84 35.70
N PHE A 267 -13.36 3.76 34.43
CA PHE A 267 -13.69 4.73 33.38
C PHE A 267 -14.70 4.20 32.35
N ALA A 268 -15.32 3.04 32.59
CA ALA A 268 -16.43 2.53 31.79
C ALA A 268 -17.79 2.93 32.40
N ARG A 269 -18.06 4.24 32.51
CA ARG A 269 -19.40 4.83 32.59
C ARG A 269 -19.39 6.23 31.97
#